data_AF-A0A388TDR9-F1
#
_entry.id   AF-A0A388TDR9-F1
#
_cell.length_a   1.000
_cell.length_b   1.000
_cell.length_c   1.000
_cell.angle_alpha   90.00
_cell.angle_beta   90.00
_cell.angle_gamma   90.00
#
_symmetry.space_group_name_H-M   'P 1'
#
loop_
_entity.id
_entity.type
_entity.pdbx_description
1 polymer ?
#
loop_
_entity_poly.entity_id
_entity_poly.type
_entity_poly.pdbx_seq_one_letter_code
_entity_poly.pdbx_strand_id
1 'polypeptide(L)' 'MKTFPVAEAKTHFSALLKDVEKGEEIAISYGR' A
#
# COMPACT_ATOMS: atom_id res chain seq x y z
N MET A 1 9.91 -3.05 3.34
CA MET A 1 8.79 -3.63 2.57
C MET A 1 7.61 -3.92 3.49
N LYS A 2 6.53 -3.14 3.38
CA LYS A 2 5.28 -3.32 4.16
C LYS A 2 4.20 -3.94 3.27
N THR A 3 3.40 -4.84 3.83
CA THR A 3 2.30 -5.47 3.09
C THR A 3 0.96 -4.95 3.59
N PHE A 4 0.11 -4.50 2.67
CA PHE A 4 -1.22 -3.98 2.98
C PHE A 4 -2.29 -4.85 2.31
N PRO A 5 -3.38 -5.20 3.02
CA PRO A 5 -4.55 -5.78 2.40
C PRO A 5 -5.14 -4.81 1.36
N VAL A 6 -5.68 -5.33 0.26
CA VAL A 6 -6.31 -4.51 -0.79
C VAL A 6 -7.40 -3.59 -0.25
N ALA A 7 -8.12 -4.00 0.81
CA ALA A 7 -9.17 -3.20 1.42
C ALA A 7 -8.62 -1.91 2.07
N GLU A 8 -7.49 -2.03 2.79
CA GLU A 8 -6.80 -0.90 3.37
C GLU A 8 -6.13 -0.05 2.29
N ALA A 9 -5.53 -0.70 1.30
CA ALA A 9 -4.88 0.00 0.18
C ALA A 9 -5.87 0.84 -0.62
N LYS A 10 -7.11 0.37 -0.82
CA LYS A 10 -8.17 1.15 -1.48
C LYS A 10 -8.62 2.34 -0.65
N THR A 11 -8.73 2.17 0.67
CA THR A 11 -9.22 3.22 1.58
C THR A 11 -8.19 4.35 1.72
N HIS A 12 -6.90 4.01 1.71
CA HIS A 12 -5.81 4.95 1.97
C HIS A 12 -4.84 5.11 0.79
N PHE A 13 -5.32 4.90 -0.44
CA PHE A 13 -4.47 4.78 -1.62
C PHE A 13 -3.53 5.99 -1.82
N SER A 14 -4.05 7.21 -1.72
CA SER A 14 -3.25 8.43 -1.90
C SER A 14 -2.16 8.61 -0.83
N ALA A 15 -2.37 8.07 0.38
CA ALA A 15 -1.34 8.10 1.43
C ALA A 15 -0.21 7.12 1.10
N LEU A 16 -0.58 5.91 0.68
CA LEU A 16 0.39 4.89 0.25
C LEU A 16 1.25 5.35 -0.93
N LEU A 17 0.66 6.08 -1.88
CA LEU A 17 1.42 6.65 -3.00
C LEU A 17 2.51 7.61 -2.53
N LYS A 18 2.25 8.44 -1.50
CA LYS A 18 3.27 9.36 -0.95
C LYS A 18 4.44 8.63 -0.30
N ASP A 19 4.20 7.44 0.23
CA ASP A 19 5.27 6.62 0.79
C ASP A 19 6.10 5.98 -0.34
N VAL A 20 5.45 5.53 -1.42
CA VAL A 20 6.13 5.03 -2.63
C VAL A 20 6.95 6.12 -3.31
N GLU A 21 6.44 7.36 -3.39
CA GLU A 21 7.16 8.51 -3.94
C GLU A 21 8.47 8.81 -3.19
N LYS A 22 8.55 8.44 -1.91
CA LYS A 22 9.76 8.58 -1.09
C LYS A 22 10.73 7.40 -1.22
N GLY A 23 10.37 6.38 -2.00
CA GLY A 23 11.15 5.17 -2.19
C GLY A 23 10.82 4.03 -1.23
N GLU A 24 9.72 4.10 -0.46
CA GLU A 24 9.27 2.93 0.30
C GLU A 24 8.68 1.88 -0.66
N GLU A 25 9.12 0.63 -0.50
CA GLU A 25 8.51 -0.51 -1.18
C GLU A 25 7.31 -1.03 -0.38
N ILE A 26 6.16 -1.11 -1.06
CA ILE A 26 4.91 -1.65 -0.52
C ILE A 26 4.43 -2.84 -1.35
N ALA A 27 3.88 -3.85 -0.68
CA ALA A 27 3.19 -4.96 -1.30
C ALA A 27 1.69 -4.84 -1.01
N ILE A 28 0.85 -5.13 -2.00
CA ILE A 28 -0.60 -5.18 -1.82
C ILE A 28 -1.03 -6.64 -1.91
N SER A 29 -1.62 -7.16 -0.85
CA SER A 29 -2.19 -8.51 -0.83
C SER A 29 -3.66 -8.48 -1.23
N TYR A 30 -4.06 -9.41 -2.10
CA TYR A 30 -5.44 -9.59 -2.53
C TYR A 30 -5.87 -11.04 -2.29
N GLY A 31 -6.80 -11.25 -1.35
CA GLY A 31 -7.21 -12.57 -0.88
C GLY A 31 -6.78 -12.85 0.56
N ARG A 32 -6.91 -14.10 1.01
CA ARG A 32 -6.17 -14.60 2.18
C ARG A 32 -4.68 -14.59 1.86
#